data_AF-A0A3M1CN35-F1
#
_entry.id   AF-A0A3M1CN35-F1
#
_cell.length_a   1.000
_cell.length_b   1.000
_cell.length_c   1.000
_cell.angle_alpha   90.00
_cell.angle_beta   90.00
_cell.angle_gamma   90.00
#
_symmetry.space_group_name_H-M   'P 1'
#
loop_
_entity.id
_entity.type
_entity.pdbx_description
1 polymer ?
#
loop_
_entity_poly.entity_id
_entity_poly.type
_entity_poly.pdbx_seq_one_letter_code
_entity_poly.pdbx_strand_id
1 'polypeptide(L)'
;MPSHGRIHRISISEEKGTKKQNVPSAELRADFGIVGDAHAGSGRQVSLLPLESFEPIRKKLSDIQPGDFAENLTITGVELQKAR
;
A
#
# COMPACT_ATOMS: atom_id res chain seq x y z
N MET A 1 -2.79 19.37 12.47
CA MET A 1 -2.52 18.47 11.33
C MET A 1 -1.15 17.85 11.54
N PRO A 2 -0.98 16.51 11.55
CA PRO A 2 0.35 15.94 11.49
C PRO A 2 1.01 16.42 10.19
N SER A 3 2.17 17.06 10.30
CA SER A 3 2.92 17.59 9.16
C SER A 3 3.71 16.51 8.40
N HIS A 4 3.63 15.25 8.85
CA HIS A 4 4.44 14.15 8.36
C HIS A 4 3.65 12.85 8.38
N GLY A 5 3.75 12.08 7.29
CA GLY A 5 3.30 10.69 7.21
C GLY A 5 4.48 9.73 7.30
N ARG A 6 4.21 8.47 7.66
CA ARG A 6 5.21 7.40 7.70
C ARG A 6 4.76 6.23 6.83
N ILE A 7 5.66 5.74 5.99
CA ILE A 7 5.49 4.46 5.29
C ILE A 7 6.06 3.36 6.19
N HIS A 8 5.23 2.36 6.52
CA HIS A 8 5.64 1.19 7.29
C HIS A 8 6.13 0.06 6.40
N ARG A 9 5.45 -0.14 5.27
CA ARG A 9 5.75 -1.21 4.31
C ARG A 9 5.49 -0.75 2.88
N ILE A 10 6.25 -1.33 1.97
CA ILE A 10 6.11 -1.20 0.53
C ILE A 10 5.87 -2.60 -0.02
N SER A 11 4.77 -2.77 -0.74
CA SER A 11 4.30 -4.04 -1.26
C SER A 11 4.07 -3.95 -2.76
N ILE A 12 4.68 -4.84 -3.54
CA ILE A 12 4.53 -4.90 -4.99
C ILE A 12 4.22 -6.31 -5.46
N SER A 13 3.58 -6.43 -6.61
CA SER A 13 3.33 -7.72 -7.28
C SER A 13 3.70 -7.56 -8.75
N GLU A 14 4.51 -8.45 -9.32
CA GLU A 14 4.89 -8.37 -10.73
C GLU A 14 3.71 -8.69 -11.67
N GLU A 15 2.77 -9.52 -11.21
CA GLU A 15 1.62 -9.97 -12.00
C GLU A 15 0.27 -9.67 -11.32
N LYS A 16 -0.76 -9.38 -12.12
CA LYS A 16 -2.11 -9.12 -11.61
C LYS A 16 -2.72 -10.37 -10.99
N GLY A 17 -3.44 -10.21 -9.88
CA GLY A 17 -4.08 -11.32 -9.16
C GLY A 17 -3.10 -12.16 -8.32
N THR A 18 -1.81 -11.82 -8.30
CA THR A 18 -0.84 -12.43 -7.41
C THR A 18 -0.70 -11.68 -6.10
N LYS A 19 -0.26 -12.38 -5.06
CA LYS A 19 -0.01 -11.80 -3.75
C LYS A 19 1.16 -10.81 -3.84
N LYS A 20 0.98 -9.61 -3.27
CA LYS A 20 2.06 -8.63 -3.16
C LYS A 20 3.13 -9.09 -2.17
N GLN A 21 4.38 -8.80 -2.50
CA GLN A 21 5.55 -9.08 -1.67
C GLN A 21 6.11 -7.78 -1.11
N ASN A 22 6.57 -7.84 0.14
CA ASN A 22 7.19 -6.70 0.80
C ASN A 22 8.61 -6.47 0.26
N VAL A 23 8.91 -5.23 -0.12
CA VAL A 23 10.23 -4.81 -0.61
C VAL A 23 10.81 -3.70 0.27
N PRO A 24 12.15 -3.62 0.42
CA PRO A 24 12.78 -2.60 1.26
C PRO A 24 12.71 -1.20 0.65
N SER A 25 12.56 -1.09 -0.67
CA SER A 25 12.52 0.16 -1.42
C SER A 25 11.82 -0.06 -2.76
N ALA A 26 11.27 1.00 -3.35
CA ALA A 26 10.74 0.98 -4.70
C ALA A 26 10.90 2.33 -5.40
N GLU A 27 10.96 2.32 -6.73
CA GLU A 27 10.97 3.54 -7.55
C GLU A 27 9.52 3.95 -7.82
N LEU A 28 9.16 5.18 -7.44
CA LEU A 28 7.89 5.80 -7.80
C LEU A 28 8.09 6.72 -9.00
N ARG A 29 7.44 6.42 -10.12
CA ARG A 29 7.52 7.20 -11.35
C ARG A 29 6.23 7.96 -11.60
N ALA A 30 6.35 9.25 -11.89
CA ALA A 30 5.21 10.12 -12.20
C ALA A 30 4.39 9.57 -13.37
N ASP A 31 3.06 9.69 -13.27
CA ASP A 31 2.08 9.21 -14.25
C ASP A 31 2.15 7.71 -14.59
N PHE A 32 2.87 6.93 -13.78
CA PHE A 32 3.07 5.51 -13.97
C PHE A 32 2.77 4.73 -12.69
N GLY A 33 3.31 5.14 -11.54
CA GLY A 33 3.19 4.40 -10.28
C GLY A 33 4.50 3.69 -9.92
N ILE A 34 4.42 2.60 -9.19
CA ILE A 34 5.61 1.89 -8.69
C ILE A 34 6.19 1.00 -9.80
N VAL A 35 7.44 1.23 -10.19
CA VAL A 35 8.13 0.41 -11.19
C VAL A 35 8.22 -1.04 -10.70
N GLY A 36 7.76 -1.97 -11.54
CA GLY A 36 7.68 -3.40 -11.22
C GLY A 36 6.36 -3.85 -10.57
N ASP A 37 5.42 -2.93 -10.27
CA ASP A 37 4.07 -3.33 -9.85
C ASP A 37 3.15 -3.59 -11.05
N ALA A 38 2.32 -4.61 -10.94
CA ALA A 38 1.34 -5.03 -11.95
C ALA A 38 0.26 -3.99 -12.28
N HIS A 39 0.10 -2.97 -11.43
CA HIS A 39 -0.82 -1.86 -11.64
C HIS A 39 -0.12 -0.59 -12.14
N ALA A 40 1.19 -0.62 -12.33
CA ALA A 40 1.92 0.50 -12.91
C ALA A 40 1.44 0.77 -14.36
N GLY A 41 1.34 2.04 -14.72
CA GLY A 41 0.75 2.53 -15.96
C GLY A 41 -0.78 2.46 -16.01
N SER A 42 -1.46 2.04 -14.93
CA SER A 42 -2.93 2.05 -14.85
C SER A 42 -3.47 3.37 -14.29
N GLY A 43 -4.79 3.57 -14.37
CA GLY A 43 -5.45 4.72 -13.71
C GLY A 43 -5.39 4.69 -12.17
N ARG A 44 -5.02 3.55 -11.57
CA ARG A 44 -4.85 3.39 -10.12
C ARG A 44 -3.38 3.04 -9.84
N GLN A 45 -2.54 4.08 -9.92
CA GLN A 45 -1.08 3.96 -9.97
C GLN A 45 -0.44 3.49 -8.65
N VAL A 46 -1.00 3.94 -7.52
CA VAL A 46 -0.53 3.59 -6.18
C VAL A 46 -1.75 3.45 -5.28
N SER A 47 -1.73 2.42 -4.43
CA SER A 47 -2.75 2.19 -3.41
C SER A 47 -2.17 2.35 -2.01
N LEU A 48 -2.95 2.98 -1.11
CA LEU A 48 -2.56 3.28 0.26
C LEU A 48 -3.50 2.58 1.23
N LEU A 49 -2.96 2.07 2.34
CA LEU A 49 -3.73 1.57 3.46
C LEU A 49 -3.24 2.21 4.77
N PRO A 50 -4.06 3.01 5.47
CA PRO A 50 -3.73 3.50 6.79
C PRO A 50 -3.66 2.34 7.79
N LEU A 51 -2.56 2.24 8.52
CA LEU A 51 -2.37 1.21 9.55
C LEU A 51 -3.43 1.35 10.65
N GLU A 52 -3.89 2.57 10.92
CA GLU A 52 -4.96 2.85 11.88
C GLU A 52 -6.30 2.19 11.48
N SER A 53 -6.54 2.02 10.18
CA SER A 53 -7.70 1.29 9.65
C SER A 53 -7.51 -0.23 9.61
N PHE A 54 -6.26 -0.69 9.69
CA PHE A 54 -5.85 -2.09 9.62
C PHE A 54 -5.73 -2.76 10.99
N GLU A 55 -5.31 -2.01 12.01
CA GLU A 55 -5.02 -2.49 13.36
C GLU A 55 -6.17 -3.29 14.01
N PRO A 56 -7.45 -2.90 13.89
CA PRO A 56 -8.56 -3.68 14.46
C PRO A 56 -8.73 -5.07 13.81
N ILE A 57 -8.41 -5.20 12.53
CA ILE A 57 -8.54 -6.44 11.76
C ILE A 57 -7.38 -7.37 12.10
N ARG A 58 -6.15 -6.83 12.13
CA ARG A 58 -4.94 -7.57 12.50
C ARG A 58 -5.03 -8.19 13.90
N LYS A 59 -5.69 -7.52 14.85
CA LYS A 59 -5.96 -8.08 16.19
C LYS A 59 -6.90 -9.28 16.18
N LYS A 60 -7.77 -9.40 15.17
CA LYS A 60 -8.72 -10.51 15.01
C LYS A 60 -8.18 -11.64 14.13
N LEU A 61 -7.26 -11.32 13.22
CA LEU A 61 -6.69 -12.24 12.25
C LEU A 61 -5.15 -12.11 12.31
N SER A 62 -4.52 -12.99 13.10
CA SER A 62 -3.09 -12.93 13.43
C SER A 62 -2.15 -13.01 12.23
N ASP A 63 -2.63 -13.58 11.13
CA ASP A 63 -1.77 -13.96 10.00
C ASP A 63 -1.79 -12.94 8.86
N ILE A 64 -2.58 -11.87 8.99
CA ILE A 64 -2.65 -10.83 7.96
C ILE A 64 -1.40 -9.96 8.00
N GLN A 65 -0.78 -9.81 6.82
CA GLN A 65 0.41 -9.01 6.59
C GLN A 65 0.10 -7.82 5.67
N PRO A 66 0.89 -6.73 5.77
CA PRO A 66 0.95 -5.70 4.74
C PRO A 66 1.11 -6.28 3.33
N GLY A 67 0.28 -5.81 2.40
CA GLY A 67 0.14 -6.30 1.04
C GLY A 67 -1.02 -7.28 0.83
N ASP A 68 -1.59 -7.86 1.89
CA ASP A 68 -2.70 -8.82 1.79
C ASP A 68 -4.02 -8.19 1.32
N PHE A 69 -4.15 -6.87 1.46
CA PHE A 69 -5.28 -6.09 0.93
C PHE A 69 -4.98 -5.49 -0.45
N ALA A 70 -3.95 -5.98 -1.12
CA ALA A 70 -3.45 -5.50 -2.40
C ALA A 70 -3.04 -4.02 -2.41
N GLU A 71 -2.77 -3.43 -1.24
CA GLU A 71 -2.22 -2.10 -1.13
C GLU A 71 -0.73 -2.07 -1.51
N ASN A 72 -0.24 -0.93 -1.99
CA ASN A 72 1.18 -0.75 -2.21
C ASN A 72 1.89 -0.19 -0.98
N LEU A 73 1.28 0.76 -0.28
CA LEU A 73 1.91 1.42 0.87
C LEU A 73 1.00 1.30 2.09
N THR A 74 1.49 0.65 3.13
CA THR A 74 0.89 0.75 4.46
C THR A 74 1.47 1.98 5.16
N ILE A 75 0.62 2.91 5.57
CA ILE A 75 1.03 4.23 6.06
C ILE A 75 0.40 4.60 7.40
N THR A 76 0.95 5.59 8.10
CA THR A 76 0.31 6.27 9.24
C THR A 76 0.47 7.76 9.13
N GLY A 77 -0.38 8.53 9.83
CA GLY A 77 -0.24 9.98 9.92
C GLY A 77 -0.64 10.75 8.65
N VAL A 78 -1.34 10.09 7.73
CA VAL A 78 -1.95 10.71 6.54
C VAL A 78 -3.46 10.56 6.65
N GLU A 79 -4.18 11.67 6.67
CA GLU A 79 -5.64 11.65 6.63
C GLU A 79 -6.10 11.35 5.20
N LEU A 80 -6.60 10.13 4.97
CA LEU A 80 -7.19 9.75 3.70
C LEU A 80 -8.68 10.04 3.71
N GLN A 81 -9.16 10.75 2.70
CA GLN A 81 -10.59 10.82 2.45
C GLN A 81 -11.10 9.45 2.00
N LYS A 82 -12.35 9.12 2.35
CA LYS A 82 -12.97 7.88 1.89
C LYS A 82 -12.90 7.81 0.36
N ALA A 83 -12.39 6.70 -0.15
CA ALA A 83 -12.50 6.37 -1.57
C ALA A 83 -13.99 6.37 -1.94
N ARG A 84 -14.34 7.09 -3.00
CA ARG A 84 -15.69 7.09 -3.58
C ARG A 84 -15.93 5.81 -4.36
#